data_AF-X0UWU0-F1
#
_entry.id   AF-X0UWU0-F1
#
_cell.length_a   1.000
_cell.length_b   1.000
_cell.length_c   1.000
_cell.angle_alpha   90.00
_cell.angle_beta   90.00
_cell.angle_gamma   90.00
#
_symmetry.space_group_name_H-M   'P 1'
#
loop_
_entity.id
_entity.type
_entity.pdbx_description
1 polymer ?
#
loop_
_entity_poly.entity_id
_entity_poly.type
_entity_poly.pdbx_seq_one_letter_code
_entity_poly.pdbx_strand_id
1 'polypeptide(L)'
;PGTVEYIEEQILCGFINADNLYRIKDSSGSRLEDIAEMLSESSVLLNADSFDREFQVHKHIGDFTLFMLSMFPYALTRKKGREFILGGLVIPGASLSEHYMLQGQRSYKIASEFSQAELFGELSSNYLMYKNILELVRIYLESVKNRTYMEARRILRDS
;
A
#
# COMPACT_ATOMS: atom_id res chain seq x y z
N PRO A 1 19.90 2.18 1.01
CA PRO A 1 19.24 2.03 2.31
C PRO A 1 18.95 0.55 2.60
N GLY A 2 19.11 0.14 3.86
CA GLY A 2 18.66 -1.20 4.28
C GLY A 2 17.14 -1.27 4.38
N THR A 3 16.58 -2.47 4.39
CA THR A 3 15.11 -2.66 4.45
C THR A 3 14.47 -2.07 5.70
N VAL A 4 15.15 -2.13 6.85
CA VAL A 4 14.69 -1.51 8.10
C VAL A 4 14.62 0.00 7.99
N GLU A 5 15.70 0.63 7.52
CA GLU A 5 15.78 2.09 7.31
C GLU A 5 14.71 2.57 6.32
N TYR A 6 14.48 1.81 5.25
CA TYR A 6 13.40 2.11 4.30
C TYR A 6 12.01 2.07 4.95
N ILE A 7 11.72 1.03 5.75
CA ILE A 7 10.44 0.91 6.46
C ILE A 7 10.25 2.08 7.43
N GLU A 8 11.28 2.48 8.16
CA GLU A 8 11.19 3.61 9.09
C GLU A 8 10.96 4.93 8.36
N GLU A 9 11.80 5.25 7.37
CA GLU A 9 11.78 6.56 6.72
C GLU A 9 10.67 6.71 5.68
N GLN A 10 10.52 5.73 4.78
CA GLN A 10 9.67 5.84 3.60
C GLN A 10 8.24 5.36 3.88
N ILE A 11 8.06 4.43 4.82
CA ILE A 11 6.75 3.86 5.14
C ILE A 11 6.18 4.52 6.40
N LEU A 12 6.83 4.35 7.55
CA LEU A 12 6.30 4.87 8.80
C LEU A 12 6.32 6.40 8.84
N CYS A 13 7.46 7.03 8.57
CA CYS A 13 7.58 8.48 8.53
C CYS A 13 6.95 9.08 7.25
N GLY A 14 7.13 8.42 6.10
CA GLY A 14 6.60 8.88 4.82
C GLY A 14 5.08 9.06 4.80
N PHE A 15 4.33 8.21 5.51
CA PHE A 15 2.86 8.30 5.57
C PHE A 15 2.30 9.05 6.79
N ILE A 16 3.14 9.76 7.56
CA ILE A 16 2.65 10.65 8.64
C ILE A 16 1.72 11.74 8.06
N ASN A 17 2.00 12.21 6.84
CA ASN A 17 1.12 13.14 6.13
C ASN A 17 0.16 12.36 5.20
N ALA A 18 -1.15 12.56 5.38
CA ALA A 18 -2.18 11.94 4.54
C ALA A 18 -2.07 12.31 3.05
N ASP A 19 -1.47 13.45 2.71
CA ASP A 19 -1.18 13.81 1.31
C ASP A 19 -0.21 12.83 0.64
N ASN A 20 0.66 12.17 1.41
CA ASN A 20 1.57 11.17 0.90
C ASN A 20 0.85 9.82 0.67
N LEU A 21 -0.24 9.53 1.39
CA LEU A 21 -1.04 8.31 1.16
C LEU A 21 -1.71 8.34 -0.23
N TYR A 22 -2.25 9.49 -0.61
CA TYR A 22 -3.04 9.70 -1.83
C TYR A 22 -2.28 10.46 -2.91
N ARG A 23 -0.97 10.23 -3.00
CA ARG A 23 -0.07 11.01 -3.85
C ARG A 23 -0.16 10.65 -5.33
N ILE A 24 -0.61 9.44 -5.66
CA ILE A 24 -0.85 9.06 -7.06
C ILE A 24 -2.10 9.80 -7.53
N LYS A 25 -1.95 10.51 -8.65
CA LYS A 25 -3.04 11.15 -9.36
C LYS A 25 -3.25 10.47 -10.70
N ASP A 26 -4.50 10.42 -11.13
CA ASP A 26 -4.86 10.03 -12.49
C ASP A 26 -4.49 11.11 -13.52
N SER A 27 -4.73 10.81 -14.79
CA SER A 27 -4.56 11.73 -15.92
C SER A 27 -5.39 13.03 -15.81
N SER A 28 -6.43 13.06 -14.97
CA SER A 28 -7.26 14.25 -14.70
C SER A 28 -6.75 15.08 -13.50
N GLY A 29 -5.75 14.59 -12.77
CA GLY A 29 -5.20 15.23 -11.57
C GLY A 29 -5.93 14.86 -10.27
N SER A 30 -6.87 13.92 -10.32
CA SER A 30 -7.64 13.43 -9.17
C SER A 30 -6.82 12.44 -8.35
N ARG A 31 -6.88 12.54 -7.02
CA ARG A 31 -6.15 11.64 -6.10
C ARG A 31 -6.79 10.26 -6.11
N LEU A 32 -5.97 9.22 -6.24
CA LEU A 32 -6.45 7.84 -6.22
C LEU A 32 -6.51 7.34 -4.79
N GLU A 33 -7.71 6.92 -4.38
CA GLU A 33 -8.01 6.45 -3.03
C GLU A 33 -8.23 4.94 -2.98
N ASP A 34 -8.24 4.29 -4.15
CA ASP A 34 -8.42 2.85 -4.29
C ASP A 34 -7.24 2.21 -5.02
N ILE A 35 -6.81 1.03 -4.54
CA ILE A 35 -5.76 0.26 -5.21
C ILE A 35 -6.19 -0.16 -6.61
N ALA A 36 -7.48 -0.42 -6.86
CA ALA A 36 -7.96 -0.73 -8.19
C ALA A 36 -7.70 0.42 -9.18
N GLU A 37 -7.84 1.66 -8.72
CA GLU A 37 -7.51 2.85 -9.51
C GLU A 37 -6.00 2.98 -9.69
N MET A 38 -5.21 2.81 -8.63
CA MET A 38 -3.74 2.85 -8.70
C MET A 38 -3.17 1.78 -9.66
N LEU A 39 -3.77 0.58 -9.69
CA LEU A 39 -3.41 -0.50 -10.62
C LEU A 39 -3.84 -0.20 -12.06
N SER A 40 -4.92 0.55 -12.27
CA SER A 40 -5.33 0.95 -13.62
C SER A 40 -4.31 1.91 -14.26
N GLU A 41 -3.70 2.78 -13.44
CA GLU A 41 -2.60 3.67 -13.85
C GLU A 41 -1.26 2.95 -14.08
N SER A 42 -1.09 1.72 -13.56
CA SER A 42 0.13 0.94 -13.82
C SER A 42 0.08 0.20 -15.16
N SER A 43 -1.06 0.21 -15.86
CA SER A 43 -1.21 -0.51 -17.12
C SER A 43 -0.62 0.30 -18.29
N VAL A 44 0.46 -0.22 -18.87
CA VAL A 44 1.21 0.31 -20.04
C VAL A 44 0.34 0.58 -21.29
N LEU A 45 -0.93 0.17 -21.29
CA LEU A 45 -1.83 0.25 -22.43
C LEU A 45 -2.45 1.63 -22.70
N LEU A 46 -2.32 2.62 -21.79
CA LEU A 46 -3.00 3.92 -21.90
C LEU A 46 -2.08 5.14 -21.79
N ASN A 47 -1.05 5.18 -22.63
CA ASN A 47 -0.10 6.28 -22.88
C ASN A 47 1.23 6.09 -22.14
N ALA A 48 2.29 5.94 -22.93
CA ALA A 48 3.62 5.62 -22.47
C ALA A 48 4.16 6.62 -21.43
N ASP A 49 4.21 6.18 -20.18
CA ASP A 49 5.06 6.79 -19.16
C ASP A 49 6.16 5.78 -18.79
N SER A 50 7.40 6.27 -18.79
CA SER A 50 8.69 5.56 -18.63
C SER A 50 8.73 4.41 -17.59
N PHE A 51 9.72 3.52 -17.70
CA PHE A 51 10.06 2.53 -16.66
C PHE A 51 10.17 3.14 -15.25
N ASP A 52 10.59 4.41 -15.14
CA ASP A 52 10.60 5.14 -13.88
C ASP A 52 9.19 5.35 -13.30
N ARG A 53 8.18 5.64 -14.13
CA ARG A 53 6.78 5.79 -13.69
C ARG A 53 6.24 4.46 -13.19
N GLU A 54 6.47 3.38 -13.94
CA GLU A 54 6.03 2.04 -13.57
C GLU A 54 6.63 1.61 -12.23
N PHE A 55 7.93 1.85 -12.05
CA PHE A 55 8.60 1.67 -10.77
C PHE A 55 7.96 2.48 -9.64
N GLN A 56 7.71 3.78 -9.84
CA GLN A 56 7.13 4.64 -8.79
C GLN A 56 5.71 4.21 -8.40
N VAL A 57 4.89 3.78 -9.36
CA VAL A 57 3.52 3.31 -9.09
C VAL A 57 3.57 2.00 -8.29
N HIS A 58 4.35 1.02 -8.72
CA HIS A 58 4.44 -0.27 -8.03
C HIS A 58 5.11 -0.15 -6.65
N LYS A 59 6.16 0.67 -6.52
CA LYS A 59 6.73 1.03 -5.22
C LYS A 59 5.65 1.58 -4.29
N HIS A 60 4.88 2.57 -4.75
CA HIS A 60 3.85 3.22 -3.94
C HIS A 60 2.72 2.26 -3.56
N ILE A 61 2.26 1.40 -4.47
CA ILE A 61 1.25 0.38 -4.15
C ILE A 61 1.76 -0.53 -3.04
N GLY A 62 3.00 -1.00 -3.13
CA GLY A 62 3.63 -1.83 -2.09
C GLY A 62 3.74 -1.11 -0.74
N ASP A 63 4.23 0.14 -0.75
CA ASP A 63 4.38 0.97 0.45
C ASP A 63 3.01 1.21 1.11
N PHE A 64 2.02 1.62 0.31
CA PHE A 64 0.67 1.93 0.75
C PHE A 64 -0.02 0.72 1.35
N THR A 65 0.00 -0.44 0.69
CA THR A 65 -0.61 -1.65 1.22
C THR A 65 0.06 -2.11 2.51
N LEU A 66 1.39 -2.03 2.58
CA LEU A 66 2.14 -2.47 3.75
C LEU A 66 1.80 -1.60 4.96
N PHE A 67 1.73 -0.29 4.76
CA PHE A 67 1.31 0.66 5.78
C PHE A 67 -0.16 0.50 6.18
N MET A 68 -1.09 0.50 5.22
CA MET A 68 -2.53 0.50 5.53
C MET A 68 -3.00 -0.80 6.18
N LEU A 69 -2.51 -1.96 5.72
CA LEU A 69 -2.86 -3.25 6.32
C LEU A 69 -2.29 -3.42 7.74
N SER A 70 -1.16 -2.79 8.04
CA SER A 70 -0.52 -2.89 9.36
C SER A 70 -1.03 -1.84 10.33
N MET A 71 -1.19 -0.59 9.91
CA MET A 71 -1.52 0.55 10.79
C MET A 71 -3.01 0.86 10.83
N PHE A 72 -3.73 0.71 9.72
CA PHE A 72 -5.15 1.12 9.61
C PHE A 72 -6.01 0.08 8.87
N PRO A 73 -6.00 -1.21 9.27
CA PRO A 73 -6.71 -2.26 8.54
C PRO A 73 -8.22 -2.00 8.42
N TYR A 74 -8.82 -1.32 9.41
CA TYR A 74 -10.24 -0.98 9.42
C TYR A 74 -10.64 -0.02 8.29
N ALA A 75 -9.73 0.89 7.88
CA ALA A 75 -9.99 1.83 6.81
C ALA A 75 -10.19 1.11 5.46
N LEU A 76 -9.60 -0.07 5.31
CA LEU A 76 -9.73 -0.90 4.11
C LEU A 76 -11.02 -1.73 4.10
N THR A 77 -11.64 -2.00 5.25
CA THR A 77 -12.83 -2.85 5.35
C THR A 77 -14.18 -2.16 5.06
N ARG A 78 -14.19 -0.82 4.95
CA ARG A 78 -15.43 -0.03 4.95
C ARG A 78 -16.08 0.14 3.56
N LYS A 79 -15.34 -0.02 2.46
CA LYS A 79 -15.90 0.03 1.11
C LYS A 79 -16.67 -1.26 0.82
N LYS A 80 -17.98 -1.25 1.08
CA LYS A 80 -18.89 -2.35 0.72
C LYS A 80 -18.83 -2.60 -0.79
N GLY A 81 -18.45 -3.82 -1.14
CA GLY A 81 -18.68 -4.42 -2.45
C GLY A 81 -17.53 -4.20 -3.43
N ARG A 82 -16.86 -5.29 -3.77
CA ARG A 82 -17.00 -5.96 -5.08
C ARG A 82 -15.99 -7.11 -5.12
N GLU A 83 -16.47 -8.23 -5.60
CA GLU A 83 -15.69 -9.27 -6.28
C GLU A 83 -14.39 -8.72 -6.91
N PHE A 84 -13.24 -9.31 -6.57
CA PHE A 84 -11.94 -8.91 -7.13
C PHE A 84 -11.70 -9.59 -8.48
N ILE A 85 -11.24 -8.84 -9.49
CA ILE A 85 -10.85 -9.35 -10.80
C ILE A 85 -9.33 -9.57 -10.86
N LEU A 86 -8.90 -10.83 -10.83
CA LEU A 86 -7.52 -11.23 -11.14
C LEU A 86 -7.39 -11.59 -12.62
N GLY A 87 -6.84 -10.70 -13.45
CA GLY A 87 -6.63 -11.00 -14.87
C GLY A 87 -7.90 -11.44 -15.62
N GLY A 88 -9.06 -10.91 -15.20
CA GLY A 88 -10.39 -11.29 -15.71
C GLY A 88 -11.20 -12.23 -14.81
N LEU A 89 -10.64 -12.78 -13.72
CA LEU A 89 -11.33 -13.73 -12.84
C LEU A 89 -11.85 -13.08 -11.57
N VAL A 90 -13.17 -13.12 -11.36
CA VAL A 90 -13.82 -12.81 -10.08
C VAL A 90 -13.46 -13.89 -9.05
N ILE A 91 -12.87 -13.51 -7.91
CA ILE A 91 -12.60 -14.43 -6.78
C ILE A 91 -13.63 -14.21 -5.66
N PRO A 92 -14.61 -15.13 -5.48
CA PRO A 92 -15.52 -15.10 -4.35
C PRO A 92 -14.79 -15.55 -3.07
N GLY A 93 -14.99 -14.84 -1.96
CA GLY A 93 -14.57 -15.29 -0.63
C GLY A 93 -13.17 -14.88 -0.14
N ALA A 94 -12.35 -14.24 -0.98
CA ALA A 94 -11.12 -13.59 -0.48
C ALA A 94 -11.48 -12.31 0.28
N SER A 95 -10.87 -12.11 1.45
CA SER A 95 -11.03 -10.84 2.17
C SER A 95 -10.34 -9.71 1.40
N LEU A 96 -10.89 -8.50 1.45
CA LEU A 96 -10.27 -7.32 0.82
C LEU A 96 -8.83 -7.08 1.35
N SER A 97 -8.57 -7.47 2.59
CA SER A 97 -7.22 -7.48 3.19
C SER A 97 -6.25 -8.46 2.54
N GLU A 98 -6.67 -9.69 2.24
CA GLU A 98 -5.82 -10.66 1.53
C GLU A 98 -5.52 -10.17 0.11
N HIS A 99 -6.50 -9.55 -0.54
CA HIS A 99 -6.30 -8.97 -1.84
C HIS A 99 -5.24 -7.86 -1.82
N TYR A 100 -5.37 -6.90 -0.90
CA TYR A 100 -4.38 -5.82 -0.72
C TYR A 100 -2.99 -6.38 -0.41
N MET A 101 -2.92 -7.44 0.40
CA MET A 101 -1.65 -8.09 0.73
C MET A 101 -0.97 -8.68 -0.51
N LEU A 102 -1.73 -9.42 -1.32
CA LEU A 102 -1.22 -10.01 -2.57
C LEU A 102 -0.79 -8.94 -3.57
N GLN A 103 -1.53 -7.84 -3.67
CA GLN A 103 -1.16 -6.71 -4.55
C GLN A 103 0.08 -5.98 -4.08
N GLY A 104 0.22 -5.76 -2.77
CA GLY A 104 1.41 -5.17 -2.18
C GLY A 104 2.66 -5.99 -2.46
N GLN A 105 2.59 -7.28 -2.17
CA GLN A 105 3.66 -8.22 -2.43
C GLN A 105 4.07 -8.23 -3.91
N ARG A 106 3.08 -8.36 -4.82
CA ARG A 106 3.34 -8.37 -6.27
C ARG A 106 3.92 -7.05 -6.76
N SER A 107 3.46 -5.93 -6.23
CA SER A 107 3.97 -4.62 -6.66
C SER A 107 5.42 -4.42 -6.25
N TYR A 108 5.83 -4.84 -5.05
CA TYR A 108 7.26 -4.87 -4.73
C TYR A 108 8.05 -5.82 -5.62
N LYS A 109 7.49 -6.98 -5.97
CA LYS A 109 8.14 -7.90 -6.91
C LYS A 109 8.39 -7.22 -8.27
N ILE A 110 7.39 -6.53 -8.81
CA ILE A 110 7.52 -5.79 -10.06
C ILE A 110 8.50 -4.63 -9.92
N ALA A 111 8.41 -3.83 -8.85
CA ALA A 111 9.35 -2.73 -8.59
C ALA A 111 10.82 -3.22 -8.54
N SER A 112 11.05 -4.43 -8.00
CA SER A 112 12.39 -5.04 -7.96
C SER A 112 12.98 -5.34 -9.35
N GLU A 113 12.16 -5.44 -10.39
CA GLU A 113 12.60 -5.67 -11.77
C GLU A 113 13.11 -4.38 -12.43
N PHE A 114 12.70 -3.22 -11.91
CA PHE A 114 13.08 -1.91 -12.46
C PHE A 114 14.20 -1.22 -11.69
N SER A 115 14.18 -1.26 -10.35
CA SER A 115 15.18 -0.55 -9.53
C SER A 115 15.31 -1.17 -8.13
N GLN A 116 16.48 -0.99 -7.51
CA GLN A 116 16.79 -1.45 -6.14
C GLN A 116 16.33 -2.89 -5.88
N ALA A 117 16.72 -3.80 -6.78
CA ALA A 117 16.24 -5.17 -6.84
C ALA A 117 16.33 -5.95 -5.51
N GLU A 118 17.41 -5.75 -4.76
CA GLU A 118 17.60 -6.41 -3.46
C GLU A 118 16.58 -5.94 -2.43
N LEU A 119 16.41 -4.63 -2.27
CA LEU A 119 15.47 -4.03 -1.31
C LEU A 119 14.02 -4.44 -1.60
N PHE A 120 13.54 -4.23 -2.83
CA PHE A 120 12.16 -4.55 -3.17
C PHE A 120 11.93 -6.05 -3.31
N GLY A 121 12.96 -6.82 -3.68
CA GLY A 121 12.93 -8.28 -3.64
C GLY A 121 12.78 -8.84 -2.22
N GLU A 122 13.47 -8.24 -1.25
CA GLU A 122 13.34 -8.58 0.17
C GLU A 122 11.96 -8.19 0.71
N LEU A 123 11.48 -6.97 0.44
CA LEU A 123 10.15 -6.50 0.82
C LEU A 123 9.04 -7.40 0.26
N SER A 124 9.17 -7.85 -0.99
CA SER A 124 8.25 -8.81 -1.60
C SER A 124 8.31 -10.19 -0.92
N SER A 125 9.52 -10.74 -0.73
CA SER A 125 9.70 -12.08 -0.17
C SER A 125 9.26 -12.17 1.29
N ASN A 126 9.46 -11.11 2.06
CA ASN A 126 9.19 -11.04 3.50
C ASN A 126 7.97 -10.16 3.85
N TYR A 127 7.09 -9.89 2.87
CA TYR A 127 5.97 -8.95 3.02
C TYR A 127 5.12 -9.21 4.27
N LEU A 128 4.71 -10.47 4.46
CA LEU A 128 3.87 -10.86 5.61
C LEU A 128 4.60 -10.66 6.95
N MET A 129 5.90 -10.92 6.99
CA MET A 129 6.71 -10.71 8.19
C MET A 129 6.75 -9.23 8.56
N TYR A 130 7.07 -8.34 7.60
CA TYR A 130 7.08 -6.90 7.86
C TYR A 130 5.70 -6.36 8.23
N LYS A 131 4.64 -6.81 7.55
CA LYS A 131 3.26 -6.46 7.91
C LYS A 131 2.96 -6.80 9.36
N ASN A 132 3.36 -8.00 9.82
CA ASN A 132 3.12 -8.45 11.18
C ASN A 132 3.95 -7.66 12.21
N ILE A 133 5.21 -7.34 11.89
CA ILE A 133 6.05 -6.49 12.75
C ILE A 133 5.41 -5.10 12.92
N LEU A 134 4.97 -4.48 11.82
CA LEU A 134 4.31 -3.18 11.86
C LEU A 134 2.96 -3.22 12.58
N GLU A 135 2.25 -4.35 12.51
CA GLU A 135 1.06 -4.55 13.32
C GLU A 135 1.36 -4.56 14.83
N LEU A 136 2.51 -5.07 15.27
CA LEU A 136 2.94 -4.93 16.66
C LEU A 136 3.17 -3.46 17.05
N VAL A 137 3.71 -2.65 16.13
CA VAL A 137 3.84 -1.20 16.33
C VAL A 137 2.46 -0.56 16.53
N ARG A 138 1.48 -0.90 15.69
CA ARG A 138 0.08 -0.45 15.86
C ARG A 138 -0.47 -0.83 17.23
N ILE A 139 -0.35 -2.11 17.61
CA ILE A 139 -0.84 -2.63 18.90
C ILE A 139 -0.19 -1.88 20.07
N TYR A 140 1.11 -1.61 19.99
CA TYR A 140 1.82 -0.81 20.99
C TYR A 140 1.24 0.61 21.09
N LEU A 141 1.08 1.32 19.97
CA LEU A 141 0.53 2.68 19.93
C LEU A 141 -0.89 2.75 20.51
N GLU A 142 -1.69 1.73 20.26
CA GLU A 142 -3.03 1.58 20.84
C GLU A 142 -2.97 1.36 22.35
N SER A 143 -2.06 0.51 22.83
CA SER A 143 -1.90 0.21 24.26
C SER A 143 -1.54 1.45 25.08
N VAL A 144 -0.72 2.34 24.51
CA VAL A 144 -0.29 3.59 25.16
C VAL A 144 -1.21 4.77 24.85
N LYS A 145 -2.32 4.55 24.12
CA LYS A 145 -3.28 5.59 23.69
C LYS A 145 -2.57 6.78 23.04
N ASN A 146 -1.61 6.51 22.16
CA ASN A 146 -0.85 7.55 21.48
C ASN A 146 -1.80 8.55 20.79
N ARG A 147 -1.74 9.84 21.16
CA ARG A 147 -2.73 10.85 20.73
C ARG A 147 -2.77 11.01 19.22
N THR A 148 -1.61 11.13 18.58
CA THR A 148 -1.48 11.32 17.13
C THR A 148 -2.07 10.14 16.36
N TYR A 149 -1.72 8.91 16.76
CA TYR A 149 -2.27 7.71 16.13
C TYR A 149 -3.79 7.62 16.32
N MET A 150 -4.30 7.92 17.52
CA MET A 150 -5.75 7.87 17.79
C MET A 150 -6.53 8.91 16.99
N GLU A 151 -5.95 10.09 16.77
CA GLU A 151 -6.54 11.12 15.91
C GLU A 151 -6.58 10.67 14.45
N ALA A 152 -5.46 10.18 13.91
CA ALA A 152 -5.39 9.64 12.54
C ALA A 152 -6.40 8.49 12.35
N ARG A 153 -6.49 7.57 13.32
CA ARG A 153 -7.47 6.46 13.32
C ARG A 153 -8.92 6.97 13.29
N ARG A 154 -9.22 8.08 13.97
CA ARG A 154 -10.55 8.70 13.93
C ARG A 154 -10.86 9.28 12.55
N ILE A 155 -9.92 10.04 11.98
CA ILE A 155 -10.07 10.65 10.65
C ILE A 155 -10.36 9.56 9.62
N LEU A 156 -9.51 8.53 9.53
CA LEU A 156 -9.66 7.45 8.56
C LEU A 156 -10.89 6.56 8.77
N ARG A 157 -11.48 6.55 9.98
CA ARG A 157 -12.74 5.85 10.24
C ARG A 157 -13.95 6.65 9.76
N ASP A 158 -13.85 7.98 9.82
CA ASP A 158 -14.96 8.88 9.54
C ASP A 158 -14.99 9.32 8.06
N SER A 159 -13.87 9.21 7.33
CA SER A 159 -13.75 9.24 5.86
C SER A 159 -14.53 8.12 5.16
#